data_AF-A0A3P6QUU5-F1
#
_entry.id   AF-A0A3P6QUU5-F1
#
_cell.length_a   1.000
_cell.length_b   1.000
_cell.length_c   1.000
_cell.angle_alpha   90.00
_cell.angle_beta   90.00
_cell.angle_gamma   90.00
#
_symmetry.space_group_name_H-M   'P 1'
#
loop_
_entity.id
_entity.type
_entity.pdbx_description
1 polymer ?
#
loop_
_entity_poly.entity_id
_entity_poly.type
_entity_poly.pdbx_seq_one_letter_code
_entity_poly.pdbx_strand_id
1 'polypeptide(L)'
;MAVIIPYRNRPMHLPILLNNFHPFLTDQELDYSIFVVEQVSNQTFNRGKLLNIGFVEALKIYDWQCFLLHDVDLLPEDKRNLHVCPQSNPRHMAVAMDKYNYS
;
A
#
# COMPACT_ATOMS: atom_id res chain seq x y z
N MET A 1 -4.07 3.45 -10.15
CA MET A 1 -3.33 2.47 -9.32
C MET A 1 -4.17 2.11 -8.12
N ALA A 2 -4.37 0.82 -7.85
CA ALA A 2 -5.00 0.36 -6.62
C ALA A 2 -3.95 0.17 -5.52
N VAL A 3 -4.02 0.96 -4.46
CA VAL A 3 -3.17 0.82 -3.28
C VAL A 3 -3.87 -0.10 -2.28
N ILE A 4 -3.34 -1.30 -2.07
CA ILE A 4 -3.94 -2.32 -1.21
C ILE A 4 -3.21 -2.34 0.13
N ILE A 5 -3.92 -2.03 1.21
CA ILE A 5 -3.39 -1.98 2.57
C ILE A 5 -4.07 -3.07 3.41
N PRO A 6 -3.36 -4.15 3.79
CA PRO A 6 -3.88 -5.14 4.71
C PRO A 6 -3.92 -4.52 6.13
N TYR A 7 -5.07 -4.59 6.79
CA TYR A 7 -5.29 -3.86 8.04
C TYR A 7 -5.96 -4.72 9.11
N ARG A 8 -5.54 -4.55 10.36
CA ARG A 8 -6.28 -4.95 11.56
C ARG A 8 -5.72 -4.28 12.81
N ASN A 9 -6.57 -3.62 13.61
CA ASN A 9 -6.22 -3.08 14.93
C ASN A 9 -4.96 -2.19 14.93
N ARG A 10 -4.78 -1.33 13.93
CA ARG A 10 -3.67 -0.35 13.85
C ARG A 10 -4.20 1.09 13.83
N PRO A 11 -4.99 1.52 14.83
CA PRO A 11 -5.72 2.79 14.78
C PRO A 11 -4.80 4.03 14.76
N MET A 12 -3.56 3.91 15.26
CA MET A 12 -2.60 5.01 15.19
C MET A 12 -1.87 5.08 13.84
N HIS A 13 -1.58 3.93 13.21
CA HIS A 13 -0.77 3.90 11.99
C HIS A 13 -1.57 4.35 10.77
N LEU A 14 -2.84 3.94 10.65
CA LEU A 14 -3.63 4.26 9.46
C LEU A 14 -3.83 5.78 9.26
N PRO A 15 -4.20 6.59 10.26
CA PRO A 15 -4.27 8.03 10.10
C PRO A 15 -2.92 8.66 9.72
N ILE A 16 -1.83 8.21 10.34
CA ILE A 16 -0.47 8.67 10.01
C ILE A 16 -0.13 8.35 8.56
N LEU A 17 -0.41 7.12 8.12
CA LEU A 17 -0.21 6.70 6.74
C LEU A 17 -1.01 7.57 5.78
N LEU A 18 -2.32 7.70 5.97
CA LEU A 18 -3.17 8.47 5.06
C LEU A 18 -2.76 9.95 4.99
N ASN A 19 -2.40 10.56 6.13
CA ASN A 19 -1.98 11.97 6.18
C ASN A 19 -0.67 12.23 5.42
N ASN A 20 0.25 11.26 5.36
CA ASN A 20 1.55 11.43 4.69
C ASN A 20 1.55 10.87 3.26
N PHE A 21 0.89 9.73 3.05
CA PHE A 21 0.94 8.99 1.81
C PHE A 21 0.02 9.58 0.74
N HIS A 22 -1.13 10.15 1.14
CA HIS A 22 -2.04 10.78 0.18
C HIS A 22 -1.39 11.99 -0.52
N PRO A 23 -0.80 12.98 0.20
CA PRO A 23 -0.03 14.04 -0.47
C PRO A 23 1.14 13.52 -1.30
N PHE A 24 1.88 12.52 -0.79
CA PHE A 24 3.04 11.94 -1.48
C PHE A 24 2.69 11.31 -2.84
N LEU A 25 1.54 10.60 -2.95
CA LEU A 25 1.08 10.02 -4.21
C LEU A 25 0.48 11.08 -5.15
N THR A 26 -0.23 12.07 -4.59
CA THR A 26 -0.79 13.18 -5.36
C THR A 26 0.28 14.09 -5.96
N ASP A 27 1.39 14.32 -5.24
CA ASP A 27 2.58 15.03 -5.74
C ASP A 27 3.22 14.34 -6.95
N GLN A 28 2.92 13.06 -7.18
CA GLN A 28 3.39 12.28 -8.33
C GLN A 28 2.36 12.21 -9.47
N GLU A 29 1.28 12.98 -9.38
CA GLU A 29 0.21 13.06 -10.38
C GLU A 29 -0.42 11.69 -10.71
N LEU A 30 -0.47 10.80 -9.71
CA LEU A 30 -1.01 9.46 -9.87
C LEU A 30 -2.55 9.49 -9.81
N ASP A 31 -3.20 8.80 -10.75
CA ASP A 31 -4.58 8.36 -10.57
C ASP A 31 -4.57 7.11 -9.68
N TYR A 32 -5.14 7.20 -8.47
CA TYR A 32 -5.14 6.09 -7.52
C TYR A 32 -6.37 6.04 -6.62
N SER A 33 -6.59 4.89 -6.01
CA SER A 33 -7.53 4.69 -4.91
C SER A 33 -6.89 3.82 -3.83
N ILE A 34 -7.15 4.16 -2.57
CA ILE A 34 -6.65 3.44 -1.41
C ILE A 34 -7.71 2.47 -0.89
N PHE A 35 -7.37 1.18 -0.85
CA PHE A 35 -8.21 0.09 -0.38
C PHE A 35 -7.65 -0.45 0.93
N VAL A 36 -8.29 -0.09 2.03
CA VAL A 36 -7.99 -0.65 3.36
C VAL A 36 -8.76 -1.95 3.51
N VAL A 37 -8.06 -3.08 3.51
CA VAL A 37 -8.66 -4.42 3.61
C VAL A 37 -8.57 -4.90 5.05
N GLU A 38 -9.65 -4.70 5.79
CA GLU A 38 -9.73 -5.04 7.21
C GLU A 38 -10.03 -6.52 7.44
N GLN A 39 -9.19 -7.20 8.23
CA GLN A 39 -9.47 -8.55 8.69
C GLN A 39 -10.28 -8.54 9.98
N VAL A 40 -11.39 -9.28 9.98
CA VAL A 40 -12.18 -9.56 11.17
C VAL A 40 -11.32 -10.09 12.33
N SER A 41 -11.75 -9.79 13.55
CA SER A 41 -11.08 -10.19 14.79
C SER A 41 -11.13 -11.71 15.02
N ASN A 42 -10.43 -12.18 16.07
CA ASN A 42 -10.45 -13.57 16.54
C ASN A 42 -9.91 -14.63 15.56
N GLN A 43 -9.11 -14.22 14.58
CA GLN A 43 -8.37 -15.11 13.68
C GLN A 43 -6.89 -14.71 13.61
N THR A 44 -6.00 -15.61 13.20
CA THR A 44 -4.61 -15.23 12.90
C THR A 44 -4.59 -14.24 11.73
N PHE A 45 -3.82 -13.16 11.85
CA PHE A 45 -3.71 -12.17 10.77
C PHE A 45 -3.06 -12.81 9.55
N ASN A 46 -3.68 -12.68 8.38
CA ASN A 46 -3.19 -13.25 7.14
C ASN A 46 -3.00 -12.14 6.10
N ARG A 47 -1.82 -11.51 6.14
CA ARG A 47 -1.43 -10.44 5.22
C ARG A 47 -1.61 -10.83 3.75
N GLY A 48 -1.08 -11.99 3.34
CA GLY A 48 -1.14 -12.43 1.95
C GLY A 48 -2.57 -12.62 1.44
N LYS A 49 -3.45 -13.20 2.27
CA LYS A 49 -4.87 -13.35 1.94
C LYS A 49 -5.56 -12.00 1.75
N LEU A 50 -5.31 -11.02 2.61
CA LEU A 50 -5.91 -9.68 2.51
C LEU A 50 -5.44 -8.94 1.27
N LEU A 51 -4.16 -9.07 0.90
CA LEU A 51 -3.64 -8.50 -0.35
C LEU A 51 -4.36 -9.09 -1.58
N ASN A 52 -4.55 -10.41 -1.61
CA ASN A 52 -5.29 -11.08 -2.68
C ASN A 52 -6.77 -10.66 -2.73
N ILE A 53 -7.42 -10.55 -1.57
CA ILE A 53 -8.80 -10.06 -1.48
C ILE A 53 -8.88 -8.62 -2.03
N GLY A 54 -7.98 -7.74 -1.59
CA GLY A 54 -7.95 -6.35 -2.06
C GLY A 54 -7.75 -6.24 -3.57
N PHE A 55 -6.87 -7.06 -4.15
CA PHE A 55 -6.71 -7.14 -5.61
C PHE A 55 -8.04 -7.47 -6.32
N VAL A 56 -8.73 -8.52 -5.87
CA VAL A 56 -9.98 -8.98 -6.48
C VAL A 56 -11.10 -7.96 -6.29
N GLU A 57 -11.26 -7.39 -5.10
CA GLU A 57 -12.31 -6.40 -4.83
C GLU A 57 -12.07 -5.07 -5.54
N ALA A 58 -10.82 -4.62 -5.65
CA ALA A 58 -10.48 -3.39 -6.37
C ALA A 58 -10.86 -3.47 -7.86
N LEU A 59 -10.64 -4.64 -8.49
CA LEU A 59 -11.01 -4.89 -9.89
C LEU A 59 -12.53 -4.84 -10.15
N LYS A 60 -13.37 -5.01 -9.12
CA LYS A 60 -14.83 -4.86 -9.26
C LYS A 60 -15.26 -3.39 -9.34
N ILE A 61 -14.41 -2.47 -8.88
CA ILE A 61 -14.69 -1.03 -8.84
C ILE A 61 -14.15 -0.34 -10.09
N TYR A 62 -12.96 -0.73 -10.54
CA TYR A 62 -12.32 -0.15 -11.72
C TYR A 62 -11.30 -1.11 -12.35
N ASP A 63 -11.04 -0.96 -13.65
CA ASP A 63 -10.06 -1.79 -14.40
C ASP A 63 -8.61 -1.34 -14.14
N TRP A 64 -8.15 -1.55 -12.90
CA TRP A 64 -6.82 -1.16 -12.47
C TRP A 64 -5.72 -1.96 -13.18
N GLN A 65 -4.81 -1.25 -13.84
CA GLN A 65 -3.64 -1.84 -14.51
C GLN A 65 -2.40 -1.95 -13.60
N CYS A 66 -2.48 -1.44 -12.37
CA CYS A 66 -1.34 -1.32 -11.46
C CYS A 66 -1.79 -1.45 -10.01
N PHE A 67 -1.09 -2.29 -9.24
CA PHE A 67 -1.37 -2.58 -7.84
C PHE A 67 -0.14 -2.33 -6.98
N LEU A 68 -0.32 -1.53 -5.94
CA LEU A 68 0.67 -1.29 -4.91
C LEU A 68 0.27 -2.04 -3.65
N LEU A 69 1.06 -3.04 -3.25
CA LEU A 69 0.84 -3.82 -2.04
C LEU A 69 1.63 -3.16 -0.90
N HIS A 70 0.92 -2.50 0.02
CA HIS A 70 1.55 -1.57 0.96
C HIS A 70 1.19 -1.89 2.41
N ASP A 71 2.18 -1.91 3.31
CA ASP A 71 1.93 -2.11 4.73
C ASP A 71 1.44 -0.83 5.41
N VAL A 72 0.65 -0.95 6.47
CA VAL A 72 0.05 0.23 7.13
C VAL A 72 1.07 1.09 7.88
N ASP A 73 2.25 0.54 8.19
CA ASP A 73 3.28 1.12 9.04
C ASP A 73 4.56 1.54 8.28
N LEU A 74 4.52 1.56 6.94
CA LEU A 74 5.63 2.05 6.11
C LEU A 74 5.33 3.45 5.57
N LEU A 75 6.34 4.32 5.52
CA LEU A 75 6.26 5.63 4.87
C LEU A 75 7.48 5.81 3.96
N PRO A 76 7.32 6.40 2.76
CA PRO A 76 8.44 6.79 1.94
C PRO A 76 9.12 8.05 2.50
N GLU A 77 10.43 7.99 2.72
CA GLU A 77 11.21 9.13 3.21
C GLU A 77 11.69 10.07 2.10
N ASP A 78 11.76 9.58 0.86
CA ASP A 78 12.26 10.32 -0.29
C ASP A 78 11.21 10.43 -1.40
N LYS A 79 10.85 11.66 -1.78
CA LYS A 79 9.92 11.96 -2.88
C LYS A 79 10.38 11.41 -4.23
N ARG A 80 11.67 11.10 -4.39
CA ARG A 80 12.24 10.48 -5.59
C ARG A 80 11.90 8.99 -5.71
N ASN A 81 11.31 8.37 -4.69
CA ASN A 81 10.80 7.00 -4.77
C ASN A 81 9.48 6.96 -5.54
N LEU A 82 9.56 6.95 -6.88
CA LEU A 82 8.40 7.03 -7.76
C LEU A 82 7.55 5.75 -7.73
N HIS A 83 6.30 5.87 -7.29
CA HIS A 83 5.30 4.80 -7.16
C HIS A 83 4.58 4.52 -8.48
N VAL A 84 5.38 4.26 -9.52
CA VAL A 84 4.91 3.86 -10.85
C VAL A 84 5.09 2.37 -11.06
N CYS A 85 4.10 1.72 -11.67
CA CYS A 85 4.23 0.32 -12.06
C CYS A 85 5.16 0.19 -13.28
N PRO A 86 6.26 -0.56 -13.18
CA PRO A 86 7.04 -0.95 -14.36
C PRO A 86 6.23 -1.89 -15.28
N GLN A 87 6.59 -1.91 -16.57
CA GLN A 87 5.87 -2.71 -17.57
C GLN A 87 6.24 -4.21 -17.58
N SER A 88 7.43 -4.58 -17.11
CA SER A 88 7.99 -5.92 -17.36
C SER A 88 8.18 -6.79 -16.11
N ASN A 89 8.53 -6.20 -14.97
CA ASN A 89 8.89 -6.96 -13.76
C ASN A 89 8.25 -6.33 -12.51
N PRO A 90 7.90 -7.10 -11.47
CA PRO A 90 7.49 -6.54 -10.19
C PRO A 90 8.55 -5.57 -9.63
N ARG A 91 8.11 -4.49 -9.00
CA ARG A 91 8.99 -3.53 -8.31
C ARG A 91 8.89 -3.71 -6.81
N HIS A 92 10.04 -3.85 -6.15
CA HIS A 92 10.14 -3.75 -4.70
C HIS A 92 10.43 -2.29 -4.31
N MET A 93 9.53 -1.67 -3.53
CA MET A 93 9.56 -0.23 -3.23
C MET A 93 10.28 0.10 -1.90
N ALA A 94 10.12 -0.74 -0.89
CA ALA A 94 10.70 -0.57 0.44
C ALA A 94 12.07 -1.25 0.53
N VAL A 95 13.02 -0.80 -0.30
CA VAL A 95 14.35 -1.44 -0.44
C VAL A 95 15.30 -1.15 0.72
N ALA A 96 15.12 -0.04 1.42
CA ALA A 96 15.94 0.39 2.54
C ALA A 96 15.02 1.01 3.59
N MET A 97 14.91 0.39 4.76
CA MET A 97 14.02 0.83 5.84
C MET A 97 14.85 1.20 7.08
N ASP A 98 14.40 2.23 7.80
CA ASP A 98 14.97 2.70 9.06
C ASP A 98 15.12 1.58 10.11
N LYS A 99 14.14 0.68 10.19
CA LYS A 99 14.14 -0.49 11.09
C LYS A 99 15.33 -1.42 10.85
N TYR A 100 15.91 -1.42 9.65
CA TYR A 100 17.10 -2.17 9.27
C TYR A 100 18.31 -1.27 9.06
N ASN A 101 18.28 -0.02 9.55
CA ASN A 101 19.32 0.98 9.34
C ASN A 101 19.69 1.15 7.86
N TYR A 102 18.71 1.03 6.96
CA TYR A 102 18.90 1.13 5.51
C TYR A 102 19.88 0.09 4.92
N SER A 103 20.05 -1.06 5.58
CA SER A 103 20.89 -2.19 5.13
C SER A 103 20.11 -3.36 4.56
#